data_AF-A0A7K1K9E8-F1
#
_entry.id   AF-A0A7K1K9E8-F1
#
_cell.length_a   1.000
_cell.length_b   1.000
_cell.length_c   1.000
_cell.angle_alpha   90.00
_cell.angle_beta   90.00
_cell.angle_gamma   90.00
#
_symmetry.space_group_name_H-M   'P 1'
#
loop_
_entity.id
_entity.type
_entity.pdbx_description
1 polymer ?
#
loop_
_entity_poly.entity_id
_entity_poly.type
_entity_poly.pdbx_seq_one_letter_code
_entity_poly.pdbx_strand_id
1 'polypeptide(L)'
;MAGDLRVATAHLYELSAKQGQAATSLTVATGVVDGVDSSVRLTHGPISSSTAAAVEAALNARRAAGTGMARVSQDLGDKLTRAASGYDRTDATMGGALNGTVR
;
A
#
# COMPACT_ATOMS: atom_id res chain seq x y z
N MET A 1 24.06 -15.93 15.79
CA MET A 1 22.88 -16.49 15.11
C MET A 1 22.58 -15.66 13.88
N ALA A 2 23.27 -15.93 12.77
CA ALA A 2 22.84 -15.43 11.47
C ALA A 2 21.86 -16.47 10.95
N GLY A 3 20.57 -16.27 11.21
CA GLY A 3 19.55 -17.08 10.55
C GLY A 3 19.75 -16.87 9.06
N ASP A 4 19.82 -17.97 8.29
CA ASP A 4 19.86 -17.93 6.84
C ASP A 4 18.79 -16.96 6.35
N LEU A 5 19.21 -15.75 5.99
CA LEU A 5 18.38 -14.75 5.36
C LEU A 5 18.27 -15.16 3.89
N ARG A 6 17.74 -16.36 3.66
CA ARG A 6 17.36 -16.83 2.35
C ARG A 6 16.11 -16.07 2.00
N VAL A 7 16.30 -14.79 1.64
CA VAL A 7 15.26 -13.94 1.08
C VAL A 7 14.80 -14.64 -0.19
N ALA A 8 13.74 -15.43 -0.10
CA ALA A 8 13.13 -15.99 -1.28
C ALA A 8 12.58 -14.81 -2.07
N THR A 9 13.13 -14.55 -3.26
CA THR A 9 12.66 -13.46 -4.14
C THR A 9 11.17 -13.57 -4.41
N ALA A 10 10.66 -14.80 -4.52
CA ALA A 10 9.23 -15.11 -4.52
C ALA A 10 8.45 -14.50 -3.33
N HIS A 11 8.99 -14.59 -2.10
CA HIS A 11 8.34 -14.02 -0.92
C HIS A 11 8.30 -12.48 -0.96
N LEU A 12 9.34 -11.84 -1.48
CA LEU A 12 9.34 -10.38 -1.67
C LEU A 12 8.30 -9.94 -2.71
N TYR A 13 8.14 -10.70 -3.80
CA TYR A 13 7.07 -10.45 -4.77
C TYR A 13 5.68 -10.64 -4.17
N GLU A 14 5.48 -11.67 -3.33
CA GLU A 14 4.22 -11.85 -2.60
C GLU A 14 3.92 -10.69 -1.66
N LEU A 15 4.91 -10.22 -0.89
CA LEU A 15 4.74 -9.06 -0.01
C LEU A 15 4.44 -7.80 -0.83
N SER A 16 5.11 -7.61 -1.97
CA SER A 16 4.85 -6.50 -2.89
C SER A 16 3.40 -6.52 -3.38
N ALA A 17 2.91 -7.67 -3.83
CA ALA A 17 1.52 -7.84 -4.28
C ALA A 17 0.51 -7.52 -3.16
N LYS A 18 0.77 -7.97 -1.93
CA LYS A 18 -0.07 -7.65 -0.76
C LYS A 18 -0.10 -6.15 -0.47
N GLN A 19 1.01 -5.45 -0.64
CA GLN A 19 1.04 -4.00 -0.48
C GLN A 19 0.24 -3.27 -1.57
N GLY A 20 0.30 -3.72 -2.83
CA GLY A 20 -0.56 -3.19 -3.89
C GLY A 20 -2.06 -3.41 -3.62
N GLN A 21 -2.42 -4.58 -3.10
CA GLN A 21 -3.80 -4.87 -2.66
C GLN A 21 -4.24 -3.98 -1.49
N ALA A 22 -3.35 -3.75 -0.52
CA ALA A 22 -3.62 -2.85 0.60
C ALA A 22 -3.84 -1.41 0.12
N ALA A 23 -2.98 -0.90 -0.78
CA ALA A 23 -3.12 0.44 -1.35
C ALA A 23 -4.45 0.62 -2.10
N THR A 24 -4.85 -0.39 -2.88
CA THR A 24 -6.14 -0.41 -3.58
C THR A 24 -7.31 -0.38 -2.58
N SER A 25 -7.26 -1.27 -1.58
CA SER A 25 -8.32 -1.38 -0.57
C SER A 25 -8.47 -0.10 0.25
N LEU A 26 -7.36 0.55 0.61
CA LEU A 26 -7.36 1.83 1.32
C LEU A 26 -7.97 2.95 0.48
N THR A 27 -7.64 3.00 -0.81
CA THR A 27 -8.23 3.97 -1.75
C THR A 27 -9.74 3.78 -1.86
N VAL A 28 -10.19 2.54 -2.08
CA VAL A 28 -11.62 2.20 -2.16
C VAL A 28 -12.34 2.54 -0.86
N ALA A 29 -11.84 2.04 0.27
CA ALA A 29 -12.45 2.27 1.58
C ALA A 29 -12.53 3.76 1.94
N THR A 30 -11.59 4.57 1.45
CA THR A 30 -11.61 6.02 1.60
C THR A 30 -12.76 6.67 0.82
N GLY A 31 -12.98 6.25 -0.43
CA GLY A 31 -14.01 6.83 -1.31
C GLY A 31 -15.45 6.41 -0.97
N VAL A 32 -15.67 5.26 -0.33
CA VAL A 32 -17.01 4.75 0.00
C VAL A 32 -17.86 5.72 0.83
N VAL A 33 -17.23 6.60 1.61
CA VAL A 33 -17.90 7.53 2.53
C VAL A 33 -18.01 8.96 1.99
N ASP A 34 -17.64 9.19 0.73
CA ASP A 34 -17.73 10.51 0.12
C ASP A 34 -19.20 10.97 0.03
N GLY A 35 -19.46 12.21 0.45
CA GLY A 35 -20.80 12.83 0.39
C GLY A 35 -21.73 12.56 1.58
N VAL A 36 -21.26 11.83 2.61
CA VAL A 36 -22.06 11.60 3.84
C VAL A 36 -22.37 12.91 4.58
N ASP A 37 -21.41 13.85 4.65
CA ASP A 37 -21.62 15.20 5.21
C ASP A 37 -22.75 15.97 4.50
N SER A 38 -22.78 15.88 3.16
CA SER A 38 -23.82 16.50 2.34
C SER A 38 -25.17 15.83 2.56
N SER A 39 -25.19 14.50 2.69
CA SER A 39 -26.40 13.73 3.00
C SER A 39 -27.00 14.12 4.34
N VAL A 40 -26.18 14.36 5.36
CA VAL A 40 -26.62 14.85 6.68
C VAL A 40 -27.30 16.22 6.54
N ARG A 41 -26.68 17.17 5.82
CA ARG A 41 -27.29 18.50 5.59
C ARG A 41 -28.63 18.41 4.87
N LEU A 42 -28.73 17.55 3.84
CA LEU A 42 -29.94 17.41 3.04
C LEU A 42 -31.09 16.77 3.82
N THR A 43 -30.79 15.77 4.64
CA THR A 43 -31.83 14.99 5.35
C THR A 43 -32.30 15.64 6.65
N HIS A 44 -31.43 16.37 7.35
CA HIS A 44 -31.74 16.96 8.67
C HIS A 44 -31.84 18.50 8.64
N GLY A 45 -31.55 19.12 7.49
CA GLY A 45 -31.72 20.55 7.26
C GLY A 45 -30.73 21.43 8.03
N PRO A 46 -31.01 22.74 8.15
CA PRO A 46 -30.07 23.71 8.71
C PRO A 46 -29.69 23.47 10.18
N ILE A 47 -30.56 22.82 10.96
CA ILE A 47 -30.33 22.52 12.38
C ILE A 47 -29.13 21.58 12.55
N SER A 48 -28.85 20.70 11.58
CA SER A 48 -27.71 19.77 11.63
C SER A 48 -26.41 20.35 11.08
N SER A 49 -26.32 21.66 10.85
CA SER A 49 -25.14 22.30 10.24
C SER A 49 -23.83 22.01 11.00
N SER A 50 -23.86 22.10 12.33
CA SER A 50 -22.69 21.79 13.18
C SER A 50 -22.29 20.31 13.08
N THR A 51 -23.26 19.40 13.09
CA THR A 51 -23.04 17.97 12.90
C THR A 51 -22.46 17.67 11.53
N ALA A 52 -23.00 18.27 10.47
CA ALA A 52 -22.50 18.09 9.12
C ALA A 52 -21.06 18.60 8.97
N ALA A 53 -20.72 19.75 9.57
CA ALA A 53 -19.36 20.27 9.59
C ALA A 53 -18.40 19.34 10.35
N ALA A 54 -18.82 18.75 11.47
CA ALA A 54 -18.03 17.76 12.19
C ALA A 54 -17.80 16.48 11.37
N VAL A 55 -18.82 16.02 10.66
CA VAL A 55 -18.71 14.87 9.73
C VAL A 55 -17.77 15.21 8.59
N GLU A 56 -17.88 16.38 7.98
CA GLU A 56 -16.98 16.83 6.91
C GLU A 56 -15.52 16.85 7.36
N ALA A 57 -15.24 17.39 8.55
CA ALA A 57 -13.90 17.39 9.13
C ALA A 57 -13.36 15.96 9.34
N ALA A 58 -14.20 15.05 9.86
CA ALA A 58 -13.83 13.65 10.05
C ALA A 58 -13.57 12.93 8.71
N LEU A 59 -14.39 13.17 7.69
CA LEU A 59 -14.21 12.63 6.35
C LEU A 59 -12.92 13.14 5.70
N ASN A 60 -12.60 14.43 5.85
CA ASN A 60 -11.36 15.01 5.36
C ASN A 60 -10.13 14.40 6.03
N ALA A 61 -10.15 14.24 7.35
CA ALA A 61 -9.09 13.57 8.10
C ALA A 61 -8.92 12.10 7.66
N ARG A 62 -10.03 11.38 7.50
CA ARG A 62 -10.04 10.00 7.02
C ARG A 62 -9.48 9.89 5.60
N ARG A 63 -9.81 10.83 4.71
CA ARG A 63 -9.28 10.89 3.34
C ARG A 63 -7.77 11.15 3.32
N ALA A 64 -7.29 12.08 4.15
CA ALA A 64 -5.86 12.32 4.28
C ALA A 64 -5.12 11.07 4.78
N ALA A 65 -5.63 10.41 5.83
CA ALA A 65 -5.04 9.20 6.37
C ALA A 65 -5.05 8.04 5.35
N GLY A 66 -6.20 7.75 4.74
CA GLY A 66 -6.35 6.65 3.78
C GLY A 66 -5.50 6.82 2.53
N THR A 67 -5.45 8.04 1.97
CA THR A 67 -4.57 8.33 0.81
C THR A 67 -3.09 8.30 1.20
N GLY A 68 -2.73 8.73 2.41
CA GLY A 68 -1.37 8.62 2.94
C GLY A 68 -0.92 7.15 3.07
N MET A 69 -1.74 6.32 3.72
CA MET A 69 -1.47 4.89 3.87
C MET A 69 -1.40 4.18 2.52
N ALA A 70 -2.29 4.51 1.57
CA ALA A 70 -2.25 3.92 0.24
C ALA A 70 -0.94 4.22 -0.49
N ARG A 71 -0.43 5.46 -0.40
CA ARG A 71 0.87 5.85 -0.96
C ARG A 71 2.03 5.08 -0.31
N VAL A 72 2.03 4.98 1.01
CA VAL A 72 3.08 4.24 1.75
C VAL A 72 3.08 2.76 1.38
N SER A 73 1.91 2.13 1.30
CA SER A 73 1.79 0.75 0.82
C SER A 73 2.33 0.60 -0.61
N GLN A 74 1.94 1.48 -1.54
CA GLN A 74 2.45 1.41 -2.90
C GLN A 74 3.97 1.54 -2.97
N ASP A 75 4.55 2.53 -2.27
CA ASP A 75 6.00 2.73 -2.23
C ASP A 75 6.74 1.53 -1.61
N LEU A 76 6.19 0.92 -0.56
CA LEU A 76 6.75 -0.29 0.01
C LEU A 76 6.69 -1.46 -0.98
N GLY A 77 5.58 -1.61 -1.71
CA GLY A 77 5.45 -2.61 -2.78
C GLY A 77 6.52 -2.44 -3.86
N ASP A 78 6.71 -1.21 -4.34
CA ASP A 78 7.73 -0.89 -5.34
C ASP A 78 9.15 -1.22 -4.83
N LYS A 79 9.45 -0.91 -3.57
CA LYS A 79 10.74 -1.24 -2.93
C LYS A 79 10.97 -2.74 -2.83
N LEU A 80 9.94 -3.51 -2.46
CA LEU A 80 9.99 -4.97 -2.38
C LEU A 80 10.22 -5.59 -3.77
N THR A 81 9.53 -5.10 -4.80
CA THR A 81 9.75 -5.51 -6.20
C THR A 81 11.17 -5.23 -6.64
N ARG A 82 11.71 -4.04 -6.34
CA ARG A 82 13.10 -3.70 -6.69
C ARG A 82 14.11 -4.60 -5.97
N ALA A 83 13.88 -4.89 -4.70
CA ALA A 83 14.72 -5.80 -3.93
C ALA A 83 14.71 -7.21 -4.52
N ALA A 84 13.52 -7.76 -4.82
CA ALA A 84 13.37 -9.08 -5.44
C ALA A 84 14.15 -9.18 -6.76
N SER A 85 13.95 -8.22 -7.66
CA SER A 85 14.65 -8.16 -8.95
C SER A 85 16.17 -8.00 -8.80
N GLY A 86 16.63 -7.32 -7.74
CA GLY A 86 18.05 -7.18 -7.43
C GLY A 86 18.70 -8.50 -6.98
N TYR A 87 17.98 -9.27 -6.15
CA TYR A 87 18.40 -10.61 -5.74
C TYR A 87 18.41 -11.58 -6.92
N ASP A 88 17.34 -11.65 -7.73
CA ASP A 88 17.27 -12.55 -8.90
C ASP A 88 18.44 -12.30 -9.87
N ARG A 89 18.79 -11.03 -10.11
CA ARG A 89 19.92 -10.67 -10.97
C ARG A 89 21.26 -11.10 -10.37
N THR A 90 21.43 -10.93 -9.06
CA THR A 90 22.66 -11.32 -8.37
C THR A 90 22.85 -12.82 -8.42
N ASP A 91 21.79 -13.58 -8.11
CA ASP A 91 21.79 -15.04 -8.14
C ASP A 91 22.07 -15.58 -9.54
N ALA A 92 21.46 -15.00 -10.58
CA ALA A 92 21.72 -15.38 -11.97
C ALA A 92 23.19 -15.10 -12.38
N THR A 93 23.73 -13.95 -11.97
CA THR A 93 25.12 -13.56 -12.29
C THR A 93 26.13 -14.50 -11.62
N MET A 94 25.94 -14.77 -10.34
CA MET A 94 26.82 -15.66 -9.57
C MET A 94 26.70 -17.11 -10.03
N GLY A 95 25.48 -17.59 -10.33
CA GLY A 95 25.27 -18.91 -10.91
C GLY A 95 25.96 -19.08 -12.26
N GLY A 96 25.91 -18.05 -13.12
CA GLY A 96 26.66 -18.03 -14.37
C GLY A 96 28.18 -18.10 -14.18
N ALA A 97 28.72 -17.32 -13.24
CA ALA A 97 30.16 -17.33 -12.93
C ALA A 97 30.64 -18.69 -12.40
N LEU A 98 29.86 -19.33 -11.53
CA LEU A 98 30.17 -20.66 -11.01
C LEU A 98 30.16 -21.71 -12.12
N ASN A 99 29.14 -21.72 -12.98
CA ASN A 99 29.07 -22.63 -14.12
C ASN A 99 30.22 -22.43 -15.12
N GLY A 100 30.73 -21.21 -15.26
CA GLY A 100 31.89 -20.91 -16.10
C GLY A 100 33.24 -21.30 -15.48
N THR A 101 33.32 -21.42 -14.15
CA THR A 101 34.55 -21.76 -13.41
C THR A 101 34.74 -23.27 -13.28
N VAL A 102 33.66 -24.06 -13.31
CA VAL A 102 33.67 -25.53 -13.20
C VAL A 102 33.89 -26.20 -14.57
N ARG A 103 34.49 -25.49 -15.54
CA ARG A 103 34.67 -25.96 -16.91
C ARG A 103 36.12 -26.25 -17.26
#